data_AF-A0A7R9N8U1-F1
#
_entry.id   AF-A0A7R9N8U1-F1
#
_cell.length_a   1.000
_cell.length_b   1.000
_cell.length_c   1.000
_cell.angle_alpha   90.00
_cell.angle_beta   90.00
_cell.angle_gamma   90.00
#
_symmetry.space_group_name_H-M   'P 1'
#
loop_
_entity.id
_entity.type
_entity.pdbx_description
1 polymer ?
#
loop_
_entity_poly.entity_id
_entity_poly.type
_entity_poly.pdbx_seq_one_letter_code
_entity_poly.pdbx_strand_id
1 'polypeptide(L)'
;MNFSQLIEESFYKSLFLRAETVYGKSSRYILKEKYLKEQRSFKPVYTYFADFLKQLTHLNALKIISTNKDIILTSIELSWRYKLLPNDALIAATCKHYGIKRIATLDSDFKRVEFLKVIEP
;
A
#
# COMPACT_ATOMS: atom_id res chain seq x y z
N MET A 1 -2.94 6.58 3.56
CA MET A 1 -2.05 5.48 3.07
C MET A 1 -2.70 4.11 3.35
N ASN A 2 -3.07 3.34 2.31
CA ASN A 2 -3.65 1.99 2.51
C ASN A 2 -2.58 0.91 2.67
N PHE A 3 -3.00 -0.26 3.17
CA PHE A 3 -2.11 -1.39 3.40
C PHE A 3 -1.43 -1.89 2.12
N SER A 4 -2.13 -1.93 0.98
CA SER A 4 -1.51 -2.35 -0.30
C SER A 4 -0.41 -1.39 -0.75
N GLN A 5 -0.64 -0.09 -0.64
CA GLN A 5 0.30 0.97 -0.99
C GLN A 5 1.45 1.02 0.02
N LEU A 6 1.18 0.80 1.31
CA LEU A 6 2.21 0.67 2.34
C LEU A 6 3.12 -0.51 2.03
N ILE A 7 2.58 -1.68 1.68
CA ILE A 7 3.36 -2.85 1.30
C ILE A 7 4.15 -2.59 0.03
N GLU A 8 3.53 -2.01 -1.00
CA GLU A 8 4.21 -1.66 -2.27
C GLU A 8 5.36 -0.67 -2.03
N GLU A 9 5.12 0.38 -1.25
CA GLU A 9 6.13 1.40 -0.94
C GLU A 9 7.25 0.83 -0.06
N SER A 10 6.92 0.03 0.95
CA SER A 10 7.90 -0.65 1.81
C SER A 10 8.74 -1.63 1.01
N PHE A 11 8.11 -2.36 0.08
CA PHE A 11 8.79 -3.26 -0.82
C PHE A 11 9.74 -2.50 -1.75
N TYR A 12 9.27 -1.43 -2.39
CA TYR A 12 10.07 -0.57 -3.25
C TYR A 12 11.27 0.03 -2.50
N LYS A 13 11.07 0.57 -1.28
CA LYS A 13 12.14 1.11 -0.44
C LYS A 13 13.14 0.03 -0.04
N SER A 14 12.69 -1.18 0.25
CA SER A 14 13.57 -2.32 0.57
C SER A 14 14.43 -2.71 -0.64
N LEU A 15 13.88 -2.66 -1.86
CA LEU A 15 14.66 -2.86 -3.09
C LEU A 15 15.70 -1.74 -3.28
N PHE A 16 15.31 -0.49 -3.01
CA PHE A 16 16.21 0.65 -3.09
C PHE A 16 17.39 0.55 -2.11
N LEU A 17 17.11 0.20 -0.84
CA LEU A 17 18.14 -0.05 0.17
C LEU A 17 19.02 -1.24 -0.21
N ARG A 18 18.44 -2.30 -0.78
CA ARG A 18 19.22 -3.45 -1.24
C ARG A 18 20.18 -3.05 -2.36
N ALA A 19 19.75 -2.24 -3.32
CA ALA A 19 20.65 -1.71 -4.33
C ALA A 19 21.80 -0.89 -3.70
N GLU A 20 21.52 -0.14 -2.65
CA GLU A 20 22.53 0.70 -1.99
C GLU A 20 23.57 -0.17 -1.27
N THR A 21 23.10 -1.17 -0.51
CA THR A 21 23.99 -2.10 0.22
C THR A 21 24.86 -2.95 -0.69
N VAL A 22 24.39 -3.30 -1.89
CA VAL A 22 25.14 -4.16 -2.83
C VAL A 22 26.06 -3.34 -3.73
N TYR A 23 25.63 -2.16 -4.17
CA TYR A 23 26.34 -1.38 -5.21
C TYR A 23 26.98 -0.09 -4.68
N GLY A 24 26.81 0.23 -3.41
CA GLY A 24 27.34 1.44 -2.75
C GLY A 24 26.67 2.75 -3.20
N LYS A 25 25.63 2.68 -4.03
CA LYS A 25 24.85 3.82 -4.50
C LYS A 25 23.47 3.37 -4.97
N SER A 26 22.47 4.23 -4.76
CA SER A 26 21.11 4.01 -5.24
C SER A 26 20.48 5.27 -5.81
N SER A 27 19.76 5.09 -6.90
CA SER A 27 18.83 6.06 -7.47
C SER A 27 17.70 5.31 -8.15
N ARG A 28 16.59 5.98 -8.49
CA ARG A 28 15.50 5.33 -9.25
C ARG A 28 15.99 4.72 -10.56
N TYR A 29 16.90 5.40 -11.24
CA TYR A 29 17.52 4.93 -12.48
C TYR A 29 18.40 3.71 -12.23
N ILE A 30 19.30 3.79 -11.24
CA ILE A 30 20.23 2.69 -10.90
C ILE A 30 19.45 1.46 -10.45
N LEU A 31 18.42 1.63 -9.62
CA LEU A 31 17.56 0.54 -9.19
C LEU A 31 16.92 -0.14 -10.41
N LYS A 32 16.34 0.63 -11.33
CA LYS A 32 15.74 0.08 -12.56
C LYS A 32 16.77 -0.68 -13.40
N GLU A 33 17.95 -0.11 -13.60
CA GLU A 33 19.02 -0.72 -14.39
C GLU A 33 19.52 -2.02 -13.75
N LYS A 34 19.86 -1.99 -12.46
CA LYS A 34 20.39 -3.14 -11.71
C LYS A 34 19.35 -4.22 -11.52
N TYR A 35 18.10 -3.86 -11.29
CA TYR A 35 17.01 -4.82 -11.16
C TYR A 35 16.84 -5.67 -12.44
N LEU A 36 16.99 -5.06 -13.62
CA LEU A 36 16.92 -5.77 -14.91
C LEU A 36 18.14 -6.65 -15.17
N LYS A 37 19.35 -6.16 -14.85
CA LYS A 37 20.60 -6.85 -15.19
C LYS A 37 21.03 -7.89 -14.15
N GLU A 38 20.67 -7.71 -12.88
CA GLU A 38 21.23 -8.44 -11.74
C GLU A 38 20.15 -8.86 -10.73
N GLN A 39 19.02 -9.37 -11.23
CA GLN A 39 17.84 -9.73 -10.42
C GLN A 39 18.14 -10.62 -9.21
N ARG A 40 19.15 -11.49 -9.29
CA ARG A 40 19.56 -12.38 -8.18
C ARG A 40 19.94 -11.61 -6.92
N SER A 41 20.56 -10.44 -7.04
CA SER A 41 20.96 -9.59 -5.91
C SER A 41 19.77 -9.09 -5.09
N PHE A 42 18.58 -9.02 -5.70
CA PHE A 42 17.35 -8.58 -5.07
C PHE A 42 16.48 -9.73 -4.53
N LYS A 43 16.75 -10.97 -4.95
CA LYS A 43 15.96 -12.16 -4.56
C LYS A 43 15.65 -12.26 -3.06
N PRO A 44 16.58 -11.96 -2.12
CA PRO A 44 16.26 -12.00 -0.69
C PRO A 44 15.09 -11.07 -0.29
N VAL A 45 14.99 -9.89 -0.89
CA VAL A 45 13.88 -8.94 -0.63
C VAL A 45 12.56 -9.52 -1.15
N TYR A 46 12.56 -10.09 -2.36
CA TYR A 46 11.38 -10.76 -2.93
C TYR A 46 10.90 -11.91 -2.05
N THR A 47 11.81 -12.80 -1.67
CA THR A 47 11.50 -13.97 -0.85
C THR A 47 10.92 -13.54 0.49
N TYR A 48 11.55 -12.57 1.16
CA TYR A 48 11.05 -12.04 2.43
C TYR A 48 9.61 -11.52 2.32
N PHE A 49 9.34 -10.59 1.39
CA PHE A 49 7.99 -10.01 1.27
C PHE A 49 6.94 -11.04 0.84
N ALA A 50 7.30 -11.95 -0.08
CA ALA A 50 6.40 -13.01 -0.52
C ALA A 50 6.02 -13.93 0.65
N ASP A 51 7.01 -14.38 1.42
CA ASP A 51 6.77 -15.29 2.53
C ASP A 51 6.08 -14.60 3.71
N PHE A 52 6.43 -13.34 3.98
CA PHE A 52 5.78 -12.51 5.00
C PHE A 52 4.28 -12.34 4.71
N LEU A 53 3.92 -11.94 3.48
CA LEU A 53 2.51 -11.78 3.10
C LEU A 53 1.75 -13.10 3.13
N LYS A 54 2.36 -14.20 2.64
CA LYS A 54 1.77 -15.54 2.71
C LYS A 54 1.49 -15.97 4.14
N GLN A 55 2.42 -15.72 5.06
CA GLN A 55 2.24 -16.08 6.46
C GLN A 55 1.12 -15.25 7.10
N LEU A 56 1.09 -13.94 6.88
CA LEU A 56 0.03 -13.08 7.42
C LEU A 56 -1.36 -13.46 6.91
N THR A 57 -1.48 -13.82 5.62
CA THR A 57 -2.76 -14.26 5.06
C THR A 57 -3.15 -15.66 5.55
N HIS A 58 -2.20 -16.59 5.63
CA HIS A 58 -2.44 -17.94 6.17
C HIS A 58 -2.89 -17.92 7.63
N LEU A 59 -2.31 -17.02 8.44
CA LEU A 59 -2.68 -16.83 9.84
C LEU A 59 -3.97 -16.02 10.03
N ASN A 60 -4.63 -15.60 8.93
CA ASN A 60 -5.76 -14.66 8.95
C ASN A 60 -5.47 -13.34 9.69
N ALA A 61 -4.21 -12.99 9.89
CA ALA A 61 -3.78 -11.71 10.46
C ALA A 61 -3.94 -10.57 9.45
N LEU A 62 -3.96 -10.90 8.15
CA LEU A 62 -4.17 -9.96 7.06
C LEU A 62 -5.16 -10.51 6.03
N LYS A 63 -6.16 -9.70 5.67
CA LYS A 63 -7.05 -9.97 4.55
C LYS A 63 -6.81 -8.95 3.43
N ILE A 64 -6.45 -9.43 2.24
CA ILE A 64 -6.31 -8.61 1.04
C ILE A 64 -7.65 -8.60 0.31
N ILE A 65 -8.19 -7.41 0.06
CA ILE A 65 -9.46 -7.20 -0.62
C ILE A 65 -9.23 -6.55 -1.99
N SER A 66 -10.04 -6.94 -2.97
CA SER A 66 -9.94 -6.43 -4.33
C SER A 66 -10.80 -5.19 -4.54
N THR A 67 -10.42 -4.39 -5.53
CA THR A 67 -11.23 -3.28 -6.02
C THR A 67 -12.13 -3.78 -7.15
N ASN A 68 -13.32 -3.20 -7.27
CA ASN A 68 -14.25 -3.43 -8.38
C ASN A 68 -14.75 -2.09 -8.96
N LYS A 69 -15.54 -2.16 -10.04
CA LYS A 69 -16.06 -0.98 -10.73
C LYS A 69 -16.90 -0.08 -9.81
N ASP A 70 -17.71 -0.66 -8.94
CA ASP A 70 -18.60 0.09 -8.05
C ASP A 70 -17.80 0.87 -7.00
N ILE A 71 -16.72 0.27 -6.47
CA ILE A 71 -15.77 0.94 -5.58
C ILE A 71 -15.12 2.12 -6.30
N ILE A 72 -14.68 1.95 -7.55
CA ILE A 72 -14.04 3.03 -8.33
C ILE A 72 -15.03 4.18 -8.55
N LEU A 73 -16.27 3.90 -8.95
CA LEU A 73 -17.27 4.95 -9.14
C LEU A 73 -17.60 5.67 -7.83
N THR A 74 -17.74 4.91 -6.73
CA THR A 74 -17.95 5.47 -5.39
C THR A 74 -16.77 6.36 -4.96
N SER A 75 -15.53 6.01 -5.35
CA SER A 75 -14.36 6.81 -5.01
C SER A 75 -14.40 8.21 -5.62
N ILE A 76 -14.98 8.37 -6.81
CA ILE A 76 -15.13 9.69 -7.46
C ILE A 76 -16.08 10.57 -6.65
N GLU A 77 -17.21 10.02 -6.20
CA GLU A 77 -18.18 10.73 -5.33
C GLU A 77 -17.52 11.15 -4.01
N LEU A 78 -16.82 10.22 -3.35
CA LEU A 78 -16.19 10.47 -2.05
C LEU A 78 -15.02 11.45 -2.15
N SER A 79 -14.27 11.43 -3.26
CA SER A 79 -13.20 12.39 -3.54
C SER A 79 -13.74 13.81 -3.51
N TRP A 80 -14.83 14.05 -4.24
CA TRP A 80 -15.48 15.36 -4.27
C TRP A 80 -16.08 15.74 -2.91
N ARG A 81 -16.85 14.83 -2.28
CA ARG A 81 -17.56 15.09 -1.02
C ARG A 81 -16.61 15.41 0.13
N TYR A 82 -15.52 14.66 0.27
CA TYR A 82 -14.61 14.76 1.42
C TYR A 82 -13.30 15.49 1.11
N LYS A 83 -13.16 16.01 -0.11
CA LYS A 83 -11.93 16.65 -0.62
C LYS A 83 -10.72 15.74 -0.43
N LEU A 84 -10.88 14.48 -0.84
CA LEU A 84 -9.82 13.47 -0.79
C LEU A 84 -9.15 13.36 -2.15
N LEU A 85 -7.84 13.18 -2.17
CA LEU A 85 -7.12 12.80 -3.38
C LEU A 85 -7.59 11.41 -3.86
N PRO A 86 -7.43 11.07 -5.15
CA PRO A 86 -7.99 9.84 -5.73
C PRO A 86 -7.64 8.56 -4.95
N ASN A 87 -6.40 8.44 -4.47
CA ASN A 87 -5.98 7.28 -3.68
C ASN A 87 -6.75 7.19 -2.36
N ASP A 88 -6.87 8.29 -1.61
CA ASP A 88 -7.57 8.29 -0.32
C ASP A 88 -9.07 8.11 -0.47
N ALA A 89 -9.63 8.66 -1.54
CA ALA A 89 -11.03 8.45 -1.90
C ALA A 89 -11.32 6.99 -2.25
N LEU A 90 -10.39 6.32 -2.96
CA LEU A 90 -10.50 4.89 -3.26
C LEU A 90 -10.49 4.06 -1.98
N ILE A 91 -9.65 4.41 -1.02
CA ILE A 91 -9.59 3.74 0.30
C ILE A 91 -10.92 3.91 1.03
N ALA A 92 -11.44 5.14 1.12
CA ALA A 92 -12.72 5.40 1.75
C ALA A 92 -13.86 4.63 1.06
N ALA A 93 -13.85 4.56 -0.28
CA ALA A 93 -14.84 3.81 -1.05
C ALA A 93 -14.75 2.30 -0.78
N THR A 94 -13.55 1.74 -0.75
CA THR A 94 -13.33 0.33 -0.39
C THR A 94 -13.84 0.06 1.02
N CYS A 95 -13.53 0.92 1.99
CA CYS A 95 -14.05 0.77 3.35
C CYS A 95 -15.59 0.83 3.39
N LYS A 96 -16.21 1.77 2.67
CA LYS A 96 -17.67 1.89 2.56
C LYS A 96 -18.30 0.62 1.98
N HIS A 97 -17.73 0.10 0.88
CA HIS A 97 -18.23 -1.09 0.18
C HIS A 97 -18.17 -2.35 1.04
N TYR A 98 -17.09 -2.55 1.79
CA TYR A 98 -16.90 -3.72 2.66
C TYR A 98 -17.43 -3.52 4.09
N GLY A 99 -18.10 -2.40 4.38
CA GLY A 99 -18.65 -2.12 5.72
C GLY A 99 -17.59 -1.88 6.81
N ILE A 100 -16.37 -1.51 6.43
CA ILE A 100 -15.26 -1.22 7.33
C ILE A 100 -15.46 0.20 7.90
N LYS A 101 -15.64 0.29 9.23
CA LYS A 101 -15.92 1.55 9.93
C LYS A 101 -14.73 2.12 10.70
N ARG A 102 -13.60 1.42 10.72
CA ARG A 102 -12.39 1.81 11.46
C ARG A 102 -11.19 1.74 10.54
N ILE A 103 -10.34 2.76 10.58
CA ILE A 103 -9.14 2.86 9.76
C ILE A 103 -7.94 3.23 10.63
N ALA A 104 -6.85 2.49 10.51
CA ALA A 104 -5.56 2.87 11.06
C ALA A 104 -4.79 3.63 9.97
N THR A 105 -4.56 4.92 10.18
CA THR A 105 -3.87 5.79 9.22
C THR A 105 -3.22 6.96 9.94
N LEU A 106 -2.07 7.41 9.45
CA LEU A 106 -1.40 8.65 9.88
C LEU A 106 -1.90 9.88 9.11
N ASP A 107 -2.79 9.68 8.15
CA ASP A 107 -3.35 10.75 7.34
C ASP A 107 -4.60 11.33 7.99
N SER A 108 -4.49 12.58 8.45
CA SER A 108 -5.56 13.32 9.11
C SER A 108 -6.76 13.59 8.20
N ASP A 109 -6.62 13.47 6.88
CA ASP A 109 -7.70 13.74 5.94
C ASP A 109 -8.89 12.79 6.11
N PHE A 110 -8.63 11.56 6.57
CA PHE A 110 -9.67 10.59 6.89
C PHE A 110 -10.53 11.00 8.09
N LYS A 111 -10.10 11.95 8.93
CA LYS A 111 -10.93 12.52 10.00
C LYS A 111 -12.15 13.27 9.45
N ARG A 112 -12.13 13.71 8.19
CA ARG A 112 -13.28 14.35 7.52
C ARG A 112 -14.34 13.35 7.05
N VAL A 113 -14.04 12.06 7.00
CA VAL A 113 -14.92 11.03 6.45
C VAL A 113 -15.87 10.51 7.53
N GLU A 114 -17.13 10.94 7.49
CA GLU A 114 -18.12 10.76 8.56
C GLU A 114 -18.34 9.29 8.98
N PHE A 115 -18.26 8.34 8.05
CA PHE A 115 -18.50 6.92 8.33
C PHE A 115 -17.26 6.16 8.82
N LEU A 116 -16.09 6.82 8.86
CA LEU A 116 -14.83 6.22 9.30
C LEU A 116 -14.40 6.77 10.65
N LYS A 117 -14.05 5.86 11.56
CA LYS A 117 -13.33 6.18 12.79
C LYS A 117 -11.84 5.95 12.58
N VAL A 118 -11.04 7.01 12.65
CA VAL A 118 -9.58 6.89 12.68
C VAL A 118 -9.16 6.30 14.03
N ILE A 119 -8.30 5.27 13.98
CA ILE A 119 -7.67 4.67 15.15
C ILE A 119 -6.23 5.19 15.20
N GLU A 120 -5.90 5.91 16.26
CA GLU A 120 -4.55 6.40 16.54
C GLU A 120 -3.76 5.31 17.27
N PRO A 121 -2.43 5.22 17.04
CA PRO A 121 -1.56 4.23 17.69
C PRO A 121 -1.40 4.45 19.20
#